data_AF-A0A2V5P3Z2-F1
#
_entry.id   AF-A0A2V5P3Z2-F1
#
_cell.length_a   1.000
_cell.length_b   1.000
_cell.length_c   1.000
_cell.angle_alpha   90.00
_cell.angle_beta   90.00
_cell.angle_gamma   90.00
#
_symmetry.space_group_name_H-M   'P 1'
#
loop_
_entity.id
_entity.type
_entity.pdbx_description
1 polymer ?
#
loop_
_entity_poly.entity_id
_entity_poly.type
_entity_poly.pdbx_seq_one_letter_code
_entity_poly.pdbx_strand_id
1 'polypeptide(L)'
;MNYNALNCSILMKKTFRPFVLLMCFAFGSATVQAALSYWDSNGPDPGAGNWTHGDTAVFSAGTDATNAFTVTVNTTVNVSGITLEEGTPTVTGGTINMTNEFDFPIVANTDATIASVLTGSFATTGFKKTGASKLTLSGNSSYSGTNTVAEGIVAIGSPFALGLNSGSPTVVSNGATLQQAAALDFTVPVILYGSGVNNTGALYASSVDGAGTHGWHGGATLGSDSRINITAGGQWTWLGGQMGAISTSVSAAPAPGPSG
;
A
#
# COMPACT_ATOMS: atom_id res chain seq x y z
N MET A 1 17.06 31.97 -14.40
CA MET A 1 16.12 31.51 -15.45
C MET A 1 16.70 30.29 -16.14
N ASN A 2 15.82 29.42 -16.63
CA ASN A 2 16.05 28.32 -17.59
C ASN A 2 16.84 27.07 -17.13
N TYR A 3 16.05 26.10 -16.66
CA TYR A 3 15.88 24.77 -17.27
C TYR A 3 17.04 24.13 -18.05
N ASN A 4 17.33 22.86 -17.70
CA ASN A 4 17.22 21.75 -18.66
C ASN A 4 17.09 20.41 -17.92
N ALA A 5 15.91 19.79 -18.00
CA ALA A 5 15.69 18.41 -17.59
C ALA A 5 16.03 17.47 -18.76
N LEU A 6 16.75 16.38 -18.50
CA LEU A 6 17.05 15.34 -19.48
C LEU A 6 16.22 14.09 -19.20
N ASN A 7 15.49 13.63 -20.21
CA ASN A 7 14.68 12.42 -20.16
C ASN A 7 15.54 11.16 -19.88
N CYS A 8 15.00 10.21 -19.12
CA CYS A 8 15.50 8.82 -19.12
C CYS A 8 14.34 7.87 -19.42
N SER A 9 14.36 7.28 -20.62
CA SER A 9 13.33 6.37 -21.12
C SER A 9 13.64 4.90 -20.77
N ILE A 10 12.65 4.15 -20.29
CA ILE A 10 12.72 2.68 -20.27
C ILE A 10 11.98 2.13 -21.51
N LEU A 11 12.71 1.34 -22.30
CA LEU A 11 12.22 0.68 -23.53
C LEU A 11 12.65 -0.79 -23.53
N MET A 12 11.69 -1.72 -23.51
CA MET A 12 11.93 -3.15 -23.72
C MET A 12 10.67 -3.77 -24.38
N LYS A 13 10.57 -3.97 -25.71
CA LYS A 13 11.31 -4.82 -26.70
C LYS A 13 10.95 -6.32 -26.62
N LYS A 14 10.81 -7.11 -27.70
CA LYS A 14 10.77 -6.95 -29.19
C LYS A 14 10.56 -8.34 -29.85
N THR A 15 9.94 -8.43 -31.06
CA THR A 15 10.27 -9.34 -32.23
C THR A 15 9.09 -9.39 -33.26
N PHE A 16 9.20 -9.58 -34.60
CA PHE A 16 10.31 -9.44 -35.59
C PHE A 16 9.83 -9.46 -37.10
N ARG A 17 9.74 -8.29 -37.77
CA ARG A 17 10.13 -7.99 -39.20
C ARG A 17 9.36 -8.68 -40.40
N PRO A 18 9.64 -8.35 -41.70
CA PRO A 18 9.45 -7.04 -42.36
C PRO A 18 8.90 -7.06 -43.83
N PHE A 19 8.18 -6.00 -44.26
CA PHE A 19 7.96 -5.50 -45.65
C PHE A 19 6.94 -4.31 -45.60
N VAL A 20 6.79 -3.31 -46.51
CA VAL A 20 7.46 -2.90 -47.78
C VAL A 20 7.79 -1.38 -47.73
N LEU A 21 8.66 -0.92 -48.66
CA LEU A 21 9.01 0.45 -49.08
C LEU A 21 7.84 1.41 -49.46
N LEU A 22 7.86 2.66 -48.97
CA LEU A 22 7.59 3.86 -49.79
C LEU A 22 8.27 5.12 -49.19
N MET A 23 8.60 6.09 -50.05
CA MET A 23 9.55 7.19 -49.82
C MET A 23 8.83 8.54 -49.86
N CYS A 24 9.08 9.44 -48.90
CA CYS A 24 8.82 10.88 -49.08
C CYS A 24 9.69 11.75 -48.14
N PHE A 25 10.21 12.86 -48.65
CA PHE A 25 11.14 13.79 -47.97
C PHE A 25 10.42 15.03 -47.43
N ALA A 26 10.69 15.42 -46.18
CA ALA A 26 10.68 16.81 -45.71
C ALA A 26 11.43 16.92 -44.36
N PHE A 27 12.39 17.84 -44.25
CA PHE A 27 13.07 18.13 -42.98
C PHE A 27 12.26 19.11 -42.13
N GLY A 28 11.96 18.73 -40.89
CA GLY A 28 11.40 19.61 -39.87
C GLY A 28 11.68 19.01 -38.49
N SER A 29 12.59 19.62 -37.74
CA SER A 29 13.05 19.10 -36.45
C SER A 29 12.00 19.34 -35.35
N ALA A 30 11.02 18.45 -35.26
CA ALA A 30 10.21 18.31 -34.06
C ALA A 30 11.09 17.67 -32.97
N THR A 31 11.57 18.47 -32.02
CA THR A 31 12.27 17.96 -30.83
C THR A 31 11.33 17.06 -30.05
N VAL A 32 11.75 15.83 -29.77
CA VAL A 32 11.02 14.89 -28.91
C VAL A 32 11.01 15.46 -27.49
N GLN A 33 9.95 16.21 -27.17
CA GLN A 33 9.82 16.92 -25.91
C GLN A 33 8.64 16.37 -25.12
N ALA A 34 8.96 15.99 -23.88
CA ALA A 34 8.04 15.58 -22.82
C ALA A 34 7.26 14.26 -23.05
N ALA A 35 7.88 13.16 -22.64
CA ALA A 35 7.11 12.08 -22.01
C ALA A 35 6.61 12.62 -20.66
N LEU A 36 5.38 13.14 -20.61
CA LEU A 36 4.76 13.58 -19.36
C LEU A 36 4.19 12.37 -18.61
N SER A 37 4.21 12.44 -17.28
CA SER A 37 3.74 11.38 -16.39
C SER A 37 2.26 11.07 -16.62
N TYR A 38 1.94 9.81 -16.91
CA TYR A 38 0.57 9.32 -17.04
C TYR A 38 0.17 8.53 -15.79
N TRP A 39 -0.89 8.98 -15.10
CA TRP A 39 -1.52 8.29 -13.97
C TRP A 39 -3.05 8.45 -14.00
N ASP A 40 -3.63 8.41 -15.20
CA ASP A 40 -5.02 8.06 -15.44
C ASP A 40 -5.10 7.02 -16.57
N SER A 41 -6.27 6.40 -16.74
CA SER A 41 -6.46 5.18 -17.53
C SER A 41 -7.79 5.21 -18.31
N ASN A 42 -8.07 6.34 -18.94
CA ASN A 42 -9.30 6.53 -19.72
C ASN A 42 -9.21 5.88 -21.13
N GLY A 43 -9.18 4.55 -21.16
CA GLY A 43 -9.35 3.74 -22.38
C GLY A 43 -8.14 3.72 -23.33
N PRO A 44 -8.31 3.17 -24.55
CA PRO A 44 -7.24 2.99 -25.53
C PRO A 44 -6.78 4.30 -26.22
N ASP A 45 -7.53 5.40 -26.05
CA ASP A 45 -7.22 6.70 -26.64
C ASP A 45 -6.57 7.63 -25.59
N PRO A 46 -5.31 8.10 -25.77
CA PRO A 46 -4.66 9.00 -24.82
C PRO A 46 -5.36 10.37 -24.78
N GLY A 47 -6.14 10.64 -23.73
CA GLY A 47 -7.12 11.74 -23.76
C GLY A 47 -7.62 12.29 -22.43
N ALA A 48 -6.88 12.14 -21.32
CA ALA A 48 -7.21 12.79 -20.06
C ALA A 48 -6.04 13.62 -19.51
N GLY A 49 -6.36 14.50 -18.55
CA GLY A 49 -5.70 15.79 -18.37
C GLY A 49 -4.24 15.74 -17.94
N ASN A 50 -3.52 16.87 -18.11
CA ASN A 50 -2.16 17.01 -17.60
C ASN A 50 -2.11 16.73 -16.09
N TRP A 51 -1.57 15.58 -15.70
CA TRP A 51 -1.30 15.25 -14.30
C TRP A 51 -0.53 16.39 -13.63
N THR A 52 -1.09 16.90 -12.54
CA THR A 52 -0.51 17.95 -11.72
C THR A 52 -0.08 17.38 -10.37
N HIS A 53 1.05 17.88 -9.90
CA HIS A 53 1.63 17.49 -8.62
C HIS A 53 0.68 17.88 -7.46
N GLY A 54 0.20 16.89 -6.71
CA GLY A 54 -0.87 17.07 -5.71
C GLY A 54 -2.26 16.61 -6.17
N ASP A 55 -2.44 16.10 -7.38
CA ASP A 55 -3.68 15.42 -7.78
C ASP A 55 -3.83 14.06 -7.06
N THR A 56 -5.04 13.50 -7.06
CA THR A 56 -5.29 12.10 -6.66
C THR A 56 -4.81 11.18 -7.77
N ALA A 57 -3.96 10.21 -7.44
CA ALA A 57 -3.49 9.22 -8.40
C ALA A 57 -4.51 8.07 -8.52
N VAL A 58 -5.01 7.79 -9.73
CA VAL A 58 -6.03 6.78 -9.98
C VAL A 58 -5.45 5.64 -10.82
N PHE A 59 -5.52 4.43 -10.28
CA PHE A 59 -4.99 3.22 -10.88
C PHE A 59 -6.17 2.29 -11.20
N SER A 60 -6.62 2.31 -12.45
CA SER A 60 -7.50 1.28 -13.01
C SER A 60 -6.83 0.64 -14.21
N ALA A 61 -7.46 -0.40 -14.74
CA ALA A 61 -6.95 -1.16 -15.86
C ALA A 61 -7.79 -1.01 -17.13
N GLY A 62 -8.91 -0.30 -17.03
CA GLY A 62 -9.91 -0.19 -18.08
C GLY A 62 -10.57 -1.54 -18.39
N THR A 63 -11.33 -1.57 -19.47
CA THR A 63 -12.07 -2.77 -19.90
C THR A 63 -11.19 -3.96 -20.28
N ASP A 64 -9.89 -3.75 -20.47
CA ASP A 64 -9.02 -4.66 -21.23
C ASP A 64 -7.91 -5.32 -20.37
N ALA A 65 -7.71 -4.90 -19.11
CA ALA A 65 -6.55 -5.34 -18.32
C ALA A 65 -6.83 -5.72 -16.85
N THR A 66 -7.89 -6.49 -16.56
CA THR A 66 -8.22 -7.02 -15.21
C THR A 66 -7.14 -7.90 -14.53
N ASN A 67 -5.95 -8.03 -15.11
CA ASN A 67 -4.80 -8.78 -14.63
C ASN A 67 -3.84 -7.91 -13.78
N ALA A 68 -2.72 -8.50 -13.35
CA ALA A 68 -1.66 -7.77 -12.66
C ALA A 68 -0.91 -6.83 -13.60
N PHE A 69 -0.63 -5.62 -13.11
CA PHE A 69 0.22 -4.64 -13.80
C PHE A 69 1.11 -3.91 -12.80
N THR A 70 2.31 -3.51 -13.25
CA THR A 70 3.28 -2.79 -12.43
C THR A 70 3.38 -1.36 -12.91
N VAL A 71 3.37 -0.39 -11.99
CA VAL A 71 3.67 1.00 -12.32
C VAL A 71 4.86 1.49 -11.50
N THR A 72 5.85 2.03 -12.21
CA THR A 72 7.14 2.43 -11.65
C THR A 72 7.19 3.93 -11.42
N VAL A 73 7.26 4.33 -10.15
CA VAL A 73 7.57 5.68 -9.71
C VAL A 73 9.06 5.94 -9.96
N ASN A 74 9.40 6.86 -10.87
CA ASN A 74 10.81 7.09 -11.25
C ASN A 74 11.53 8.17 -10.41
N THR A 75 10.76 9.06 -9.77
CA THR A 75 11.23 10.17 -8.92
C THR A 75 10.23 10.39 -7.79
N THR A 76 10.46 11.34 -6.88
CA THR A 76 9.39 11.75 -5.94
C THR A 76 8.17 12.29 -6.70
N VAL A 77 6.99 11.79 -6.35
CA VAL A 77 5.68 12.20 -6.89
C VAL A 77 4.80 12.62 -5.71
N ASN A 78 4.28 13.85 -5.71
CA ASN A 78 3.30 14.26 -4.70
C ASN A 78 1.88 13.98 -5.19
N VAL A 79 1.05 13.51 -4.28
CA VAL A 79 -0.35 13.13 -4.51
C VAL A 79 -1.21 13.57 -3.33
N SER A 80 -2.49 13.87 -3.56
CA SER A 80 -3.50 14.13 -2.51
C SER A 80 -4.39 12.93 -2.21
N GLY A 81 -4.25 11.84 -2.96
CA GLY A 81 -4.89 10.55 -2.70
C GLY A 81 -4.34 9.45 -3.59
N ILE A 82 -4.67 8.21 -3.25
CA ILE A 82 -4.47 7.03 -4.10
C ILE A 82 -5.81 6.30 -4.22
N THR A 83 -6.19 5.95 -5.44
CA THR A 83 -7.37 5.12 -5.74
C THR A 83 -6.95 3.94 -6.59
N LEU A 84 -7.30 2.71 -6.17
CA LEU A 84 -6.99 1.45 -6.85
C LEU A 84 -8.33 0.79 -7.22
N GLU A 85 -8.77 0.97 -8.46
CA GLU A 85 -10.10 0.55 -8.92
C GLU A 85 -10.11 -0.91 -9.41
N GLU A 86 -9.15 -1.28 -10.26
CA GLU A 86 -9.23 -2.50 -11.09
C GLU A 86 -7.86 -3.16 -11.32
N GLY A 87 -7.87 -4.42 -11.77
CA GLY A 87 -6.67 -5.23 -12.00
C GLY A 87 -6.01 -5.68 -10.70
N THR A 88 -4.72 -5.98 -10.72
CA THR A 88 -3.91 -6.20 -9.49
C THR A 88 -2.66 -5.32 -9.51
N PRO A 89 -2.81 -3.99 -9.31
CA PRO A 89 -1.74 -3.01 -9.41
C PRO A 89 -0.61 -3.22 -8.39
N THR A 90 0.63 -3.13 -8.86
CA THR A 90 1.85 -3.04 -8.06
C THR A 90 2.56 -1.71 -8.31
N VAL A 91 2.50 -0.78 -7.36
CA VAL A 91 3.18 0.51 -7.42
C VAL A 91 4.55 0.39 -6.76
N THR A 92 5.64 0.65 -7.50
CA THR A 92 7.01 0.37 -7.05
C THR A 92 8.02 1.43 -7.50
N GLY A 93 9.24 1.37 -6.96
CA GLY A 93 10.33 2.28 -7.29
C GLY A 93 10.51 3.39 -6.26
N GLY A 94 10.52 4.63 -6.73
CA GLY A 94 10.77 5.84 -5.95
C GLY A 94 9.63 6.25 -5.01
N THR A 95 9.73 7.48 -4.53
CA THR A 95 8.94 8.01 -3.42
C THR A 95 7.57 8.55 -3.85
N ILE A 96 6.54 8.24 -3.08
CA ILE A 96 5.22 8.89 -3.15
C ILE A 96 5.07 9.77 -1.91
N ASN A 97 4.90 11.07 -2.11
CA ASN A 97 4.72 12.02 -1.02
C ASN A 97 3.24 12.39 -0.86
N MET A 98 2.68 12.01 0.29
CA MET A 98 1.30 12.27 0.67
C MET A 98 1.14 13.73 1.10
N THR A 99 0.31 14.50 0.39
CA THR A 99 0.14 15.94 0.65
C THR A 99 -0.97 16.29 1.64
N ASN A 100 -1.69 15.30 2.17
CA ASN A 100 -2.78 15.56 3.10
C ASN A 100 -2.28 15.43 4.55
N GLU A 101 -2.91 16.17 5.45
CA GLU A 101 -2.71 16.05 6.89
C GLU A 101 -3.71 15.05 7.48
N PHE A 102 -3.29 14.26 8.47
CA PHE A 102 -4.07 13.24 9.21
C PHE A 102 -4.62 12.06 8.39
N ASP A 103 -5.51 12.29 7.43
CA ASP A 103 -6.28 11.27 6.69
C ASP A 103 -5.93 11.32 5.19
N PHE A 104 -4.72 10.85 4.80
CA PHE A 104 -4.41 10.68 3.37
C PHE A 104 -5.19 9.49 2.79
N PRO A 105 -6.11 9.68 1.82
CA PRO A 105 -6.99 8.61 1.38
C PRO A 105 -6.24 7.61 0.49
N ILE A 106 -6.34 6.33 0.85
CA ILE A 106 -5.99 5.20 -0.02
C ILE A 106 -7.23 4.33 -0.19
N VAL A 107 -7.92 4.47 -1.31
CA VAL A 107 -9.07 3.65 -1.67
C VAL A 107 -8.56 2.43 -2.42
N ALA A 108 -8.83 1.21 -1.93
CA ALA A 108 -8.55 -0.02 -2.69
C ALA A 108 -9.81 -0.86 -2.88
N ASN A 109 -10.38 -0.72 -4.07
CA ASN A 109 -11.51 -1.50 -4.56
C ASN A 109 -11.04 -2.83 -5.16
N THR A 110 -9.76 -2.93 -5.56
CA THR A 110 -9.09 -4.19 -5.91
C THR A 110 -7.89 -4.51 -5.00
N ASP A 111 -7.41 -5.75 -5.06
CA ASP A 111 -6.20 -6.20 -4.37
C ASP A 111 -4.96 -5.55 -5.00
N ALA A 112 -4.08 -5.00 -4.15
CA ALA A 112 -3.01 -4.11 -4.59
C ALA A 112 -1.73 -4.25 -3.77
N THR A 113 -0.60 -3.79 -4.33
CA THR A 113 0.66 -3.63 -3.61
C THR A 113 1.24 -2.23 -3.82
N ILE A 114 1.64 -1.57 -2.73
CA ILE A 114 2.51 -0.38 -2.73
C ILE A 114 3.86 -0.78 -2.13
N ALA A 115 4.84 -0.96 -3.01
CA ALA A 115 6.25 -1.20 -2.71
C ALA A 115 7.08 0.10 -2.71
N SER A 116 6.57 1.17 -3.32
CA SER A 116 7.14 2.52 -3.22
C SER A 116 7.20 3.02 -1.77
N VAL A 117 8.21 3.83 -1.46
CA VAL A 117 8.34 4.53 -0.17
C VAL A 117 7.25 5.59 -0.07
N LEU A 118 6.43 5.56 0.98
CA LEU A 118 5.52 6.64 1.30
C LEU A 118 6.20 7.67 2.22
N THR A 119 6.11 8.95 1.89
CA THR A 119 6.48 10.08 2.76
C THR A 119 5.25 10.97 3.00
N GLY A 120 5.34 11.91 3.94
CA GLY A 120 4.29 12.86 4.22
C GLY A 120 4.81 14.29 4.26
N SER A 121 4.00 15.23 3.76
CA SER A 121 4.31 16.66 3.83
C SER A 121 4.23 17.25 5.25
N PHE A 122 3.53 16.57 6.17
CA PHE A 122 3.34 17.01 7.55
C PHE A 122 3.77 15.91 8.54
N ALA A 123 4.20 16.30 9.75
CA ALA A 123 4.53 15.36 10.83
C ALA A 123 3.33 14.49 11.25
N THR A 124 2.13 15.00 11.00
CA THR A 124 0.80 14.44 11.26
C THR A 124 0.23 13.66 10.06
N THR A 125 0.92 13.59 8.92
CA THR A 125 0.47 12.81 7.76
C THR A 125 0.58 11.31 8.03
N GLY A 126 -0.57 10.63 8.03
CA GLY A 126 -0.70 9.17 7.91
C GLY A 126 -1.80 8.84 6.90
N PHE A 127 -2.02 7.55 6.61
CA PHE A 127 -3.01 7.13 5.62
C PHE A 127 -4.33 6.67 6.23
N LYS A 128 -5.40 6.77 5.44
CA LYS A 128 -6.71 6.17 5.70
C LYS A 128 -7.09 5.23 4.57
N LYS A 129 -7.11 3.93 4.86
CA LYS A 129 -7.46 2.86 3.91
C LYS A 129 -8.96 2.60 3.93
N THR A 130 -9.61 2.74 2.77
CA THR A 130 -11.01 2.33 2.51
C THR A 130 -11.08 1.34 1.33
N GLY A 131 -12.27 0.82 1.03
CA GLY A 131 -12.50 -0.26 0.07
C GLY A 131 -12.24 -1.63 0.70
N ALA A 132 -13.04 -2.62 0.32
CA ALA A 132 -13.03 -3.96 0.93
C ALA A 132 -11.77 -4.79 0.64
N SER A 133 -11.03 -4.44 -0.41
CA SER A 133 -9.93 -5.26 -0.95
C SER A 133 -8.61 -5.03 -0.22
N LYS A 134 -7.68 -5.97 -0.42
CA LYS A 134 -6.41 -6.03 0.32
C LYS A 134 -5.36 -5.09 -0.28
N LEU A 135 -4.86 -4.18 0.56
CA LEU A 135 -3.68 -3.37 0.24
C LEU A 135 -2.44 -3.96 0.92
N THR A 136 -1.44 -4.36 0.15
CA THR A 136 -0.13 -4.78 0.67
C THR A 136 0.83 -3.61 0.67
N LEU A 137 1.40 -3.27 1.82
CA LEU A 137 2.44 -2.27 2.01
C LEU A 137 3.78 -2.99 2.24
N SER A 138 4.68 -2.90 1.26
CA SER A 138 6.01 -3.52 1.29
C SER A 138 7.16 -2.51 1.19
N GLY A 139 6.88 -1.24 0.88
CA GLY A 139 7.88 -0.17 0.97
C GLY A 139 8.25 0.15 2.42
N ASN A 140 9.48 0.64 2.66
CA ASN A 140 9.90 1.19 3.95
C ASN A 140 9.59 2.69 3.99
N SER A 141 8.44 3.04 4.54
CA SER A 141 7.90 4.40 4.53
C SER A 141 8.46 5.27 5.66
N SER A 142 8.42 6.60 5.51
CA SER A 142 9.01 7.55 6.47
C SER A 142 8.10 8.73 6.87
N TYR A 143 6.79 8.60 6.69
CA TYR A 143 5.80 9.49 7.32
C TYR A 143 5.62 9.14 8.81
N SER A 144 4.96 9.98 9.60
CA SER A 144 4.89 9.84 11.07
C SER A 144 3.51 10.04 11.70
N GLY A 145 2.45 10.26 10.91
CA GLY A 145 1.09 10.43 11.41
C GLY A 145 0.39 9.11 11.76
N THR A 146 -0.83 9.24 12.28
CA THR A 146 -1.71 8.11 12.60
C THR A 146 -2.20 7.41 11.33
N ASN A 147 -2.15 6.08 11.30
CA ASN A 147 -2.78 5.31 10.22
C ASN A 147 -4.18 4.85 10.64
N THR A 148 -5.10 4.80 9.67
CA THR A 148 -6.45 4.27 9.86
C THR A 148 -6.72 3.19 8.82
N VAL A 149 -6.92 1.95 9.26
CA VAL A 149 -7.51 0.88 8.45
C VAL A 149 -9.02 0.90 8.69
N ALA A 150 -9.76 1.61 7.84
CA ALA A 150 -11.20 1.76 7.99
C ALA A 150 -11.96 0.56 7.40
N GLU A 151 -11.50 0.02 6.26
CA GLU A 151 -12.14 -1.08 5.54
C GLU A 151 -11.11 -2.04 4.93
N GLY A 152 -11.53 -3.31 4.76
CA GLY A 152 -10.74 -4.34 4.12
C GLY A 152 -9.51 -4.76 4.92
N ILE A 153 -8.44 -5.12 4.21
CA ILE A 153 -7.20 -5.62 4.80
C ILE A 153 -6.03 -4.72 4.41
N VAL A 154 -5.19 -4.34 5.38
CA VAL A 154 -3.84 -3.84 5.13
C VAL A 154 -2.84 -4.92 5.52
N ALA A 155 -2.05 -5.41 4.56
CA ALA A 155 -0.97 -6.35 4.81
C ALA A 155 0.38 -5.64 4.87
N ILE A 156 1.12 -5.81 5.95
CA ILE A 156 2.41 -5.18 6.18
C ILE A 156 3.54 -6.19 5.99
N GLY A 157 4.41 -5.92 5.01
CA GLY A 157 5.51 -6.79 4.59
C GLY A 157 6.91 -6.23 4.86
N SER A 158 7.02 -5.06 5.49
CA SER A 158 8.32 -4.43 5.82
C SER A 158 8.30 -3.80 7.23
N PRO A 159 9.46 -3.65 7.91
CA PRO A 159 9.56 -3.05 9.24
C PRO A 159 9.01 -1.62 9.38
N PHE A 160 8.93 -0.88 8.26
CA PHE A 160 8.48 0.53 8.22
C PHE A 160 7.29 0.72 7.27
N ALA A 161 6.51 -0.35 7.01
CA ALA A 161 5.32 -0.27 6.15
C ALA A 161 4.27 0.74 6.67
N LEU A 162 4.21 0.90 8.00
CA LEU A 162 3.31 1.83 8.71
C LEU A 162 3.94 3.20 9.00
N GLY A 163 5.06 3.52 8.34
CA GLY A 163 5.81 4.76 8.55
C GLY A 163 6.92 4.63 9.60
N LEU A 164 7.37 5.78 10.11
CA LEU A 164 8.31 5.86 11.22
C LEU A 164 7.63 5.43 12.52
N ASN A 165 8.39 4.72 13.35
CA ASN A 165 7.98 4.26 14.66
C ASN A 165 7.96 5.40 15.71
N SER A 166 7.28 6.51 15.41
CA SER A 166 7.26 7.76 16.17
C SER A 166 6.21 7.83 17.28
N GLY A 167 5.54 6.71 17.59
CA GLY A 167 4.51 6.61 18.63
C GLY A 167 3.08 6.93 18.17
N SER A 168 2.88 7.46 16.96
CA SER A 168 1.55 7.57 16.34
C SER A 168 0.96 6.17 16.10
N PRO A 169 -0.31 5.91 16.46
CA PRO A 169 -0.89 4.58 16.36
C PRO A 169 -1.33 4.21 14.94
N THR A 170 -1.54 2.92 14.72
CA THR A 170 -2.38 2.39 13.63
C THR A 170 -3.73 1.95 14.21
N VAL A 171 -4.81 2.61 13.81
CA VAL A 171 -6.18 2.30 14.21
C VAL A 171 -6.79 1.32 13.21
N VAL A 172 -7.29 0.18 13.70
CA VAL A 172 -8.02 -0.81 12.88
C VAL A 172 -9.49 -0.78 13.28
N SER A 173 -10.33 -0.26 12.38
CA SER A 173 -11.77 -0.11 12.61
C SER A 173 -12.50 -1.45 12.66
N ASN A 174 -13.70 -1.45 13.27
CA ASN A 174 -14.52 -2.65 13.38
C ASN A 174 -14.83 -3.25 11.99
N GLY A 175 -14.47 -4.52 11.80
CA GLY A 175 -14.63 -5.24 10.54
C GLY A 175 -13.44 -5.16 9.58
N ALA A 176 -12.41 -4.35 9.89
CA ALA A 176 -11.17 -4.27 9.14
C ALA A 176 -10.03 -5.11 9.77
N THR A 177 -8.96 -5.37 9.01
CA THR A 177 -7.83 -6.20 9.48
C THR A 177 -6.48 -5.58 9.14
N LEU A 178 -5.58 -5.54 10.12
CA LEU A 178 -4.14 -5.39 9.92
C LEU A 178 -3.50 -6.79 9.89
N GLN A 179 -2.94 -7.16 8.74
CA GLN A 179 -2.28 -8.44 8.48
C GLN A 179 -0.76 -8.27 8.53
N GLN A 180 -0.09 -8.85 9.52
CA GLN A 180 1.35 -9.06 9.50
C GLN A 180 1.68 -10.18 8.49
N ALA A 181 2.25 -9.80 7.35
CA ALA A 181 2.53 -10.68 6.22
C ALA A 181 3.95 -11.29 6.25
N ALA A 182 4.80 -10.89 7.19
CA ALA A 182 6.14 -11.44 7.43
C ALA A 182 6.47 -11.41 8.94
N ALA A 183 7.31 -12.33 9.43
CA ALA A 183 7.84 -12.28 10.79
C ALA A 183 8.74 -11.05 10.97
N LEU A 184 8.27 -10.09 11.77
CA LEU A 184 8.77 -8.71 11.89
C LEU A 184 8.38 -8.16 13.26
N ASP A 185 9.19 -7.23 13.78
CA ASP A 185 8.90 -6.50 15.02
C ASP A 185 8.40 -5.08 14.70
N PHE A 186 7.23 -4.71 15.23
CA PHE A 186 6.63 -3.39 15.04
C PHE A 186 6.57 -2.58 16.34
N THR A 187 7.10 -1.35 16.33
CA THR A 187 7.03 -0.43 17.49
C THR A 187 5.96 0.67 17.36
N VAL A 188 5.21 0.71 16.25
CA VAL A 188 3.96 1.48 16.12
C VAL A 188 2.88 0.90 17.04
N PRO A 189 2.23 1.67 17.93
CA PRO A 189 1.09 1.19 18.72
C PRO A 189 -0.11 0.82 17.83
N VAL A 190 -0.94 -0.14 18.24
CA VAL A 190 -2.23 -0.40 17.57
C VAL A 190 -3.43 -0.09 18.45
N ILE A 191 -4.50 0.40 17.83
CA ILE A 191 -5.82 0.48 18.45
C ILE A 191 -6.76 -0.41 17.65
N LEU A 192 -7.29 -1.45 18.30
CA LEU A 192 -8.05 -2.51 17.63
C LEU A 192 -9.53 -2.46 18.02
N TYR A 193 -10.38 -2.72 17.04
CA TYR A 193 -11.82 -2.86 17.21
C TYR A 193 -12.33 -4.10 16.46
N GLY A 194 -13.10 -4.95 17.14
CA GLY A 194 -13.85 -6.04 16.51
C GLY A 194 -13.05 -7.26 16.06
N SER A 195 -13.71 -8.18 15.36
CA SER A 195 -13.11 -9.46 14.95
C SER A 195 -12.38 -9.44 13.59
N GLY A 196 -12.40 -8.29 12.90
CA GLY A 196 -11.81 -8.09 11.58
C GLY A 196 -12.47 -8.85 10.44
N VAL A 197 -11.89 -8.74 9.24
CA VAL A 197 -12.42 -9.31 8.00
C VAL A 197 -12.58 -10.82 8.13
N ASN A 198 -13.77 -11.32 7.81
CA ASN A 198 -14.14 -12.74 7.90
C ASN A 198 -13.83 -13.39 9.27
N ASN A 199 -13.86 -12.60 10.34
CA ASN A 199 -13.54 -13.04 11.71
C ASN A 199 -12.10 -13.59 11.85
N THR A 200 -11.17 -13.15 10.98
CA THR A 200 -9.77 -13.58 10.96
C THR A 200 -8.96 -12.96 12.11
N GLY A 201 -9.29 -11.73 12.49
CA GLY A 201 -8.59 -10.89 13.47
C GLY A 201 -8.57 -9.42 13.04
N ALA A 202 -8.76 -8.49 13.97
CA ALA A 202 -8.43 -7.08 13.75
C ALA A 202 -6.90 -6.92 13.63
N LEU A 203 -6.14 -7.70 14.39
CA LEU A 203 -4.72 -7.96 14.15
C LEU A 203 -4.49 -9.45 13.87
N TYR A 204 -3.77 -9.75 12.80
CA TYR A 204 -3.62 -11.11 12.28
C TYR A 204 -2.21 -11.33 11.72
N ALA A 205 -1.53 -12.42 12.11
CA ALA A 205 -0.28 -12.84 11.47
C ALA A 205 -0.47 -14.10 10.59
N SER A 206 0.00 -14.02 9.34
CA SER A 206 -0.22 -15.05 8.31
C SER A 206 1.03 -15.75 7.78
N SER A 207 2.22 -15.27 8.11
CA SER A 207 3.49 -15.75 7.54
C SER A 207 3.82 -17.13 8.09
N VAL A 208 3.74 -18.13 7.22
CA VAL A 208 4.07 -19.55 7.48
C VAL A 208 5.57 -19.83 7.42
N ASP A 209 6.40 -18.78 7.50
CA ASP A 209 7.85 -18.84 7.26
C ASP A 209 8.60 -19.23 8.54
N GLY A 210 8.37 -20.47 9.00
CA GLY A 210 9.25 -21.16 9.94
C GLY A 210 9.28 -20.61 11.38
N ALA A 211 8.13 -20.62 12.07
CA ALA A 211 8.05 -20.43 13.52
C ALA A 211 8.74 -19.17 14.08
N GLY A 212 8.78 -18.09 13.29
CA GLY A 212 9.31 -16.80 13.72
C GLY A 212 8.45 -16.16 14.82
N THR A 213 9.10 -15.43 15.72
CA THR A 213 8.40 -14.61 16.71
C THR A 213 7.69 -13.45 16.01
N HIS A 214 6.40 -13.27 16.27
CA HIS A 214 5.65 -12.08 15.83
C HIS A 214 5.65 -11.06 16.97
N GLY A 215 6.52 -10.05 16.89
CA GLY A 215 6.69 -9.02 17.90
C GLY A 215 5.81 -7.79 17.64
N TRP A 216 4.97 -7.43 18.60
CA TRP A 216 4.29 -6.13 18.60
C TRP A 216 4.69 -5.32 19.82
N HIS A 217 5.71 -4.49 19.63
CA HIS A 217 6.40 -3.77 20.70
C HIS A 217 5.79 -2.38 20.97
N GLY A 218 4.99 -1.85 20.05
CA GLY A 218 4.23 -0.61 20.26
C GLY A 218 3.09 -0.73 21.27
N GLY A 219 2.77 -1.95 21.72
CA GLY A 219 1.58 -2.25 22.53
C GLY A 219 0.28 -2.23 21.72
N ALA A 220 -0.82 -2.59 22.39
CA ALA A 220 -2.16 -2.58 21.82
C ALA A 220 -3.19 -2.02 22.78
N THR A 221 -4.10 -1.20 22.25
CA THR A 221 -5.32 -0.78 22.94
C THR A 221 -6.51 -1.48 22.31
N LEU A 222 -7.32 -2.19 23.11
CA LEU A 222 -8.57 -2.79 22.65
C LEU A 222 -9.71 -1.81 22.91
N GLY A 223 -10.16 -1.13 21.84
CA GLY A 223 -11.24 -0.15 21.89
C GLY A 223 -12.64 -0.79 21.89
N SER A 224 -12.74 -2.07 21.53
CA SER A 224 -13.89 -2.95 21.75
C SER A 224 -13.41 -4.40 21.89
N ASP A 225 -14.33 -5.35 22.11
CA ASP A 225 -14.04 -6.78 22.00
C ASP A 225 -13.37 -7.07 20.65
N SER A 226 -12.10 -7.52 20.70
CA SER A 226 -11.23 -7.58 19.54
C SER A 226 -10.57 -8.94 19.38
N ARG A 227 -10.52 -9.46 18.15
CA ARG A 227 -9.79 -10.69 17.84
C ARG A 227 -8.35 -10.38 17.43
N ILE A 228 -7.40 -11.03 18.07
CA ILE A 228 -5.99 -11.09 17.66
C ILE A 228 -5.64 -12.55 17.36
N ASN A 229 -4.99 -12.82 16.24
CA ASN A 229 -4.81 -14.20 15.74
C ASN A 229 -3.44 -14.44 15.09
N ILE A 230 -3.03 -15.71 15.03
CA ILE A 230 -1.89 -16.22 14.26
C ILE A 230 -2.35 -17.54 13.61
N THR A 231 -2.43 -17.60 12.28
CA THR A 231 -2.79 -18.86 11.58
C THR A 231 -1.57 -19.71 11.21
N ALA A 232 -0.37 -19.14 11.27
CA ALA A 232 0.89 -19.81 10.97
C ALA A 232 1.43 -20.71 12.11
N GLY A 233 0.80 -20.65 13.30
CA GLY A 233 1.41 -21.10 14.54
C GLY A 233 2.45 -20.12 15.08
N GLY A 234 2.85 -20.26 16.34
CA GLY A 234 3.75 -19.33 17.04
C GLY A 234 3.08 -18.56 18.16
N GLN A 235 3.76 -17.52 18.67
CA GLN A 235 3.28 -16.68 19.77
C GLN A 235 3.40 -15.20 19.43
N TRP A 236 2.38 -14.42 19.81
CA TRP A 236 2.45 -12.96 19.82
C TRP A 236 3.29 -12.52 21.02
N THR A 237 4.37 -11.79 20.78
CA THR A 237 5.20 -11.24 21.84
C THR A 237 4.96 -9.73 21.97
N TRP A 238 4.37 -9.33 23.09
CA TRP A 238 4.16 -7.93 23.45
C TRP A 238 5.32 -7.47 24.33
N LEU A 239 6.25 -6.67 23.78
CA LEU A 239 7.41 -6.16 24.52
C LEU A 239 7.35 -4.63 24.67
N GLY A 240 7.44 -4.11 25.89
CA GLY A 240 7.55 -2.66 26.14
C GLY A 240 6.23 -1.86 26.10
N GLY A 241 5.20 -2.32 25.37
CA GLY A 241 3.85 -1.75 25.42
C GLY A 241 2.86 -2.66 26.16
N GLN A 242 2.09 -2.10 27.10
CA GLN A 242 1.01 -2.85 27.76
C GLN A 242 -0.16 -3.10 26.79
N MET A 243 -0.85 -4.24 26.93
CA MET A 243 -2.19 -4.38 26.36
C MET A 243 -3.19 -3.64 27.25
N GLY A 244 -3.70 -2.50 26.80
CA GLY A 244 -4.77 -1.76 27.48
C GLY A 244 -6.13 -2.19 26.96
N ALA A 245 -6.94 -2.88 27.76
CA ALA A 245 -8.26 -3.35 27.36
C ALA A 245 -9.38 -2.63 28.11
N ILE A 246 -10.43 -2.21 27.39
CA ILE A 246 -11.69 -1.72 27.97
C ILE A 246 -12.69 -2.89 28.18
N SER A 247 -12.53 -3.99 27.43
CA SER A 247 -13.23 -5.28 27.58
C SER A 247 -12.36 -6.41 27.01
N THR A 248 -12.50 -7.66 27.49
CA THR A 248 -11.58 -8.77 27.15
C THR A 248 -12.27 -10.03 26.63
N SER A 249 -11.91 -10.42 25.40
CA SER A 249 -11.95 -11.83 24.95
C SER A 249 -10.84 -12.13 23.93
N VAL A 250 -9.59 -12.22 24.40
CA VAL A 250 -8.47 -12.71 23.56
C VAL A 250 -8.65 -14.22 23.34
N SER A 251 -9.27 -14.60 22.22
CA SER A 251 -9.41 -16.00 21.81
C SER A 251 -8.33 -16.38 20.82
N ALA A 252 -7.26 -17.02 21.32
CA ALA A 252 -6.43 -17.88 20.48
C ALA A 252 -7.31 -18.98 19.86
N ALA A 253 -7.13 -19.26 18.57
CA ALA A 253 -7.81 -20.40 17.95
C ALA A 253 -7.33 -21.70 18.63
N PRO A 254 -8.22 -22.69 18.88
CA PRO A 254 -7.80 -23.98 19.41
C PRO A 254 -6.83 -24.63 18.42
N ALA A 255 -5.75 -25.21 18.94
CA ALA A 255 -4.82 -25.97 18.12
C ALA A 255 -5.56 -27.11 17.39
N PRO A 256 -5.19 -27.44 16.13
CA PRO A 256 -5.73 -28.62 15.46
C PRO A 256 -5.43 -29.84 16.34
N GLY A 257 -6.48 -30.57 16.72
CA GLY A 257 -6.34 -31.75 17.58
C GLY A 257 -5.42 -32.78 16.94
N PRO A 258 -4.66 -33.56 17.73
CA PRO A 258 -3.83 -34.62 17.19
C PRO A 258 -4.71 -35.61 16.41
N SER A 259 -4.33 -35.89 15.17
CA SER A 259 -4.95 -36.92 14.35
C SER A 259 -4.66 -38.30 14.96
N GLY A 260 -5.66 -38.91 15.59
CA GLY A 260 -5.62 -40.24 16.20
C GLY A 260 -7.02 -40.83 16.29
#